data_AF-A0A0G0AUP4-F1
#
_entry.id   AF-A0A0G0AUP4-F1
#
_cell.length_a   1.000
_cell.length_b   1.000
_cell.length_c   1.000
_cell.angle_alpha   90.00
_cell.angle_beta   90.00
_cell.angle_gamma   90.00
#
_symmetry.space_group_name_H-M   'P 1'
#
loop_
_entity.id
_entity.type
_entity.pdbx_description
1 polymer ?
#
loop_
_entity_poly.entity_id
_entity_poly.type
_entity_poly.pdbx_seq_one_letter_code
_entity_poly.pdbx_strand_id
1 'polypeptide(L)'
;MNFLIFLTATLISYLLTIPTIALAKKFHLVTDSKVRQHPAHTHFGIIPRAGGLPIYLSILFTSLIFLPINKIIGGILIASFLLIILGLLDDAYDLSPYWRFAANILISALVIAFGLGIPYISNP
;
A
#
# COMPACT_ATOMS: atom_id res chain seq x y z
N MET A 1 -5.18 -21.65 13.51
CA MET A 1 -4.54 -20.31 13.54
C MET A 1 -4.69 -19.57 12.21
N ASN A 2 -4.28 -20.16 11.08
CA ASN A 2 -4.30 -19.46 9.77
C ASN A 2 -5.68 -18.92 9.36
N PHE A 3 -6.76 -19.67 9.61
CA PHE A 3 -8.12 -19.21 9.33
C PHE A 3 -8.53 -17.98 10.16
N LEU A 4 -8.08 -17.89 11.42
CA LEU A 4 -8.31 -16.74 12.29
C LEU A 4 -7.56 -15.50 11.77
N ILE A 5 -6.31 -15.67 11.34
CA ILE A 5 -5.51 -14.59 10.73
C ILE A 5 -6.19 -14.07 9.47
N PHE A 6 -6.68 -14.97 8.61
CA PHE A 6 -7.40 -14.60 7.40
C PHE A 6 -8.69 -13.82 7.69
N LEU A 7 -9.52 -14.30 8.62
CA LEU A 7 -10.77 -13.63 9.00
C LEU A 7 -10.51 -12.26 9.62
N THR A 8 -9.53 -12.16 10.52
CA THR A 8 -9.17 -10.87 11.15
C THR A 8 -8.65 -9.87 10.13
N ALA A 9 -7.77 -10.28 9.20
CA ALA A 9 -7.30 -9.42 8.11
C ALA A 9 -8.46 -8.94 7.21
N THR A 10 -9.38 -9.85 6.88
CA THR A 10 -10.56 -9.55 6.06
C THR A 10 -11.47 -8.55 6.74
N LEU A 11 -11.80 -8.77 8.03
CA LEU A 11 -12.65 -7.88 8.81
C LEU A 11 -12.02 -6.49 8.98
N ILE A 12 -10.73 -6.42 9.31
CA ILE A 12 -10.02 -5.15 9.46
C ILE A 12 -10.03 -4.38 8.13
N SER A 13 -9.68 -5.04 7.01
CA SER A 13 -9.66 -4.40 5.69
C SER A 13 -11.04 -3.89 5.29
N TYR A 14 -12.09 -4.69 5.50
CA TYR A 14 -13.47 -4.31 5.21
C TYR A 14 -13.91 -3.09 6.02
N LEU A 15 -13.68 -3.10 7.34
CA LEU A 15 -14.05 -2.00 8.23
C LEU A 15 -13.27 -0.72 7.93
N LEU A 16 -11.98 -0.82 7.58
CA LEU A 16 -11.14 0.32 7.24
C LEU A 16 -11.41 0.91 5.85
N THR A 17 -12.08 0.16 4.96
CA THR A 17 -12.41 0.66 3.63
C THR A 17 -13.39 1.84 3.69
N ILE A 18 -14.41 1.78 4.56
CA ILE A 18 -15.42 2.84 4.72
C ILE A 18 -14.80 4.19 5.12
N PRO A 19 -14.02 4.30 6.22
CA PRO A 19 -13.38 5.57 6.58
C PRO A 19 -12.35 6.01 5.54
N THR A 20 -11.66 5.08 4.88
CA THR A 20 -10.73 5.42 3.79
C THR A 20 -11.44 6.10 2.63
N ILE A 21 -12.63 5.62 2.23
CA ILE A 21 -13.43 6.26 1.17
C ILE A 21 -13.80 7.69 1.56
N ALA A 22 -14.22 7.91 2.80
CA ALA A 22 -14.55 9.25 3.30
C ALA A 22 -13.32 10.15 3.30
N LEU A 23 -12.17 9.64 3.74
CA LEU A 23 -10.90 10.36 3.78
C LEU A 23 -10.41 10.72 2.36
N ALA A 24 -10.49 9.78 1.42
CA ALA A 24 -10.10 9.99 0.03
C ALA A 24 -10.93 11.10 -0.63
N LYS A 25 -12.26 11.11 -0.38
CA LYS A 25 -13.13 12.20 -0.84
C LYS A 25 -12.77 13.54 -0.20
N LYS A 26 -12.47 13.55 1.10
CA LYS A 26 -12.10 14.78 1.84
C LYS A 26 -10.79 15.39 1.35
N PHE A 27 -9.80 14.58 0.99
CA PHE A 27 -8.52 15.05 0.46
C PHE A 27 -8.48 15.16 -1.06
N HIS A 28 -9.63 15.06 -1.74
CA HIS A 28 -9.71 15.10 -3.21
C HIS A 28 -8.84 14.04 -3.91
N LEU A 29 -8.53 12.93 -3.21
CA LEU A 29 -7.88 11.74 -3.77
C LEU A 29 -8.91 10.91 -4.53
N VAL A 30 -9.51 11.51 -5.55
CA VAL A 30 -10.59 10.94 -6.34
C VAL A 30 -10.28 11.14 -7.82
N THR A 31 -10.75 10.21 -8.64
CA THR A 31 -10.83 10.42 -10.07
C THR A 31 -12.22 10.75 -10.53
N ASP A 32 -12.27 11.81 -11.33
CA ASP A 32 -13.43 12.21 -12.08
C ASP A 32 -13.11 12.08 -13.57
N SER A 33 -13.74 11.12 -14.24
CA SER A 33 -13.64 10.90 -15.68
C SER A 33 -14.06 12.13 -16.51
N LYS A 34 -14.82 13.07 -15.94
CA LYS A 34 -15.23 14.31 -16.63
C LYS A 34 -14.13 15.35 -16.68
N VAL A 35 -13.32 15.43 -15.62
CA VAL A 35 -12.23 16.41 -15.50
C VAL A 35 -10.98 15.94 -16.23
N ARG A 36 -10.70 14.64 -16.15
CA ARG A 36 -9.52 14.04 -16.77
C ARG A 36 -9.93 12.94 -17.73
N GLN A 37 -9.78 13.20 -19.03
CA GLN A 37 -10.04 12.21 -20.07
C GLN A 37 -8.80 11.31 -20.20
N HIS A 38 -8.87 10.09 -19.68
CA HIS A 38 -7.86 9.07 -19.87
C HIS A 38 -8.53 7.81 -20.44
N PRO A 39 -7.94 7.10 -21.42
CA PRO A 39 -8.55 5.89 -21.99
C PRO A 39 -8.82 4.79 -20.96
N ALA A 40 -8.12 4.80 -19.83
CA ALA A 40 -8.35 3.89 -18.70
C ALA A 40 -9.53 4.29 -17.79
N HIS A 41 -10.19 5.44 -18.01
CA HIS A 41 -11.35 5.88 -17.24
C HIS A 41 -12.64 5.44 -17.93
N THR A 42 -12.98 4.16 -17.76
CA THR A 42 -14.22 3.54 -18.28
C THR A 42 -15.40 3.68 -17.33
N HIS A 43 -15.21 4.32 -16.18
CA HIS A 43 -16.21 4.45 -15.12
C HIS A 43 -16.98 5.76 -15.19
N PHE A 44 -18.23 5.71 -14.72
CA PHE A 44 -19.08 6.88 -14.56
C PHE A 44 -19.04 7.38 -13.10
N GLY A 45 -18.81 8.67 -12.92
CA GLY A 45 -18.82 9.34 -11.62
C GLY A 45 -17.45 9.46 -10.96
N ILE A 46 -17.45 9.79 -9.67
CA ILE A 46 -16.25 10.10 -8.89
C ILE A 46 -15.83 8.86 -8.09
N ILE A 47 -14.63 8.33 -8.35
CA ILE A 47 -14.10 7.13 -7.68
C ILE A 47 -12.92 7.50 -6.77
N PRO A 48 -12.92 7.13 -5.47
CA PRO A 48 -11.79 7.34 -4.56
C PRO A 48 -10.58 6.47 -4.93
N ARG A 49 -9.38 7.05 -4.88
CA ARG A 49 -8.11 6.40 -5.29
C ARG A 49 -7.26 5.81 -4.16
N ALA A 50 -7.65 5.96 -2.89
CA ALA A 50 -6.83 5.53 -1.74
C ALA A 50 -6.94 4.03 -1.34
N GLY A 51 -7.18 3.13 -2.30
CA GLY A 51 -7.50 1.71 -2.01
C GLY A 51 -6.38 0.91 -1.31
N GLY A 52 -5.12 1.32 -1.49
CA GLY A 52 -3.98 0.66 -0.85
C GLY A 52 -3.91 0.85 0.67
N LEU A 53 -4.47 1.94 1.20
CA LEU A 53 -4.40 2.28 2.62
C LEU A 53 -5.06 1.22 3.54
N PRO A 54 -6.32 0.78 3.33
CA PRO A 54 -6.96 -0.22 4.19
C PRO A 54 -6.28 -1.58 4.09
N ILE A 55 -5.72 -1.92 2.91
CA ILE A 55 -4.96 -3.16 2.71
C ILE A 55 -3.69 -3.14 3.56
N TYR A 56 -2.89 -2.07 3.48
CA TYR A 56 -1.69 -1.93 4.28
C TYR A 56 -1.99 -1.91 5.78
N LEU A 57 -3.00 -1.15 6.21
CA LEU A 57 -3.38 -1.09 7.62
C LEU A 57 -3.82 -2.47 8.13
N SER A 58 -4.54 -3.24 7.31
CA SER A 58 -4.89 -4.63 7.65
C SER A 58 -3.64 -5.50 7.82
N ILE A 59 -2.68 -5.43 6.89
CA ILE A 59 -1.39 -6.15 6.98
C ILE A 59 -0.63 -5.72 8.23
N LEU A 60 -0.57 -4.42 8.53
CA LEU A 60 0.11 -3.86 9.69
C LEU A 60 -0.49 -4.42 10.98
N PHE A 61 -1.80 -4.25 11.20
CA PHE A 61 -2.44 -4.69 12.44
C PHE A 61 -2.37 -6.21 12.61
N THR A 62 -2.63 -6.97 11.56
CA THR A 62 -2.55 -8.44 11.66
C THR A 62 -1.12 -8.93 11.87
N SER A 63 -0.12 -8.31 11.25
CA SER A 63 1.29 -8.63 11.52
C SER A 63 1.66 -8.34 12.97
N LEU A 64 1.22 -7.20 13.52
CA LEU A 64 1.50 -6.85 14.92
C LEU A 64 0.83 -7.78 15.93
N ILE A 65 -0.33 -8.35 15.60
CA ILE A 65 -1.07 -9.26 16.48
C ILE A 65 -0.51 -10.69 16.42
N PHE A 66 -0.18 -11.18 15.22
CA PHE A 66 0.05 -12.61 14.99
C PHE A 66 1.51 -12.99 14.68
N LEU A 67 2.35 -12.06 14.24
CA LEU A 67 3.74 -12.36 13.89
C LEU A 67 4.70 -11.91 15.01
N PRO A 68 5.73 -12.72 15.32
CA PRO A 68 6.84 -12.25 16.14
C PRO A 68 7.64 -11.22 15.32
N ILE A 69 7.56 -9.95 15.72
CA ILE A 69 8.21 -8.85 15.00
C ILE A 69 9.73 -8.98 15.15
N ASN A 70 10.38 -9.33 14.05
CA ASN A 70 11.83 -9.34 13.92
C ASN A 70 12.29 -8.18 13.01
N LYS A 71 13.62 -7.99 12.90
CA LYS A 71 14.21 -6.92 12.11
C LYS A 71 13.70 -6.91 10.66
N ILE A 72 13.58 -8.08 10.03
CA ILE A 72 13.15 -8.21 8.63
C ILE A 72 11.67 -7.80 8.48
N ILE A 73 10.79 -8.33 9.34
CA ILE A 73 9.36 -7.99 9.33
C ILE A 73 9.17 -6.48 9.59
N GLY A 74 9.91 -5.91 10.54
CA GLY A 74 9.91 -4.46 10.77
C GLY A 74 10.32 -3.67 9.53
N GLY A 75 11.37 -4.10 8.83
CA GLY A 75 11.79 -3.49 7.56
C GLY A 75 10.72 -3.56 6.48
N ILE A 76 10.03 -4.70 6.34
CA ILE A 76 8.93 -4.87 5.40
C ILE A 76 7.77 -3.93 5.73
N LEU A 77 7.37 -3.82 7.01
CA LEU A 77 6.27 -2.96 7.43
C LEU A 77 6.56 -1.48 7.24
N ILE A 78 7.81 -1.05 7.47
CA ILE A 78 8.24 0.34 7.25
C ILE A 78 8.29 0.66 5.76
N ALA A 79 8.86 -0.20 4.94
CA ALA A 79 8.95 0.07 3.51
C ALA A 79 7.60 0.01 2.81
N SER A 80 6.73 -0.93 3.19
CA SER A 80 5.36 -0.95 2.66
C SER A 80 4.57 0.29 3.08
N PHE A 81 4.81 0.87 4.26
CA PHE A 81 4.27 2.18 4.64
C PHE A 81 4.73 3.28 3.67
N LEU A 82 6.03 3.34 3.39
CA LEU A 82 6.60 4.32 2.46
C LEU A 82 6.06 4.15 1.03
N LEU A 83 5.84 2.91 0.57
CA LEU A 83 5.20 2.63 -0.71
C LEU A 83 3.76 3.15 -0.76
N ILE A 84 3.00 3.00 0.31
CA ILE A 84 1.65 3.57 0.39
C ILE A 84 1.69 5.09 0.35
N ILE A 85 2.59 5.74 1.09
CA ILE A 85 2.75 7.19 1.03
C ILE A 85 3.09 7.63 -0.40
N LEU A 86 4.05 6.98 -1.04
CA LEU A 86 4.45 7.29 -2.41
C LEU A 86 3.30 7.09 -3.40
N GLY A 87 2.51 6.02 -3.26
CA GLY A 87 1.34 5.75 -4.09
C GLY A 87 0.24 6.80 -3.90
N LEU A 88 -0.08 7.17 -2.66
CA LEU A 88 -1.05 8.23 -2.37
C LEU A 88 -0.58 9.60 -2.89
N LEU A 89 0.73 9.87 -2.82
CA LEU A 89 1.32 11.09 -3.34
C LEU A 89 1.26 11.12 -4.88
N ASP A 90 1.50 9.99 -5.53
CA ASP A 90 1.33 9.83 -6.98
C ASP A 90 -0.12 10.05 -7.41
N ASP A 91 -1.08 9.47 -6.68
CA ASP A 91 -2.51 9.67 -6.94
C ASP A 91 -2.97 11.13 -6.77
N ALA A 92 -2.31 11.88 -5.88
CA ALA A 92 -2.64 13.27 -5.57
C ALA A 92 -1.99 14.27 -6.54
N TYR A 93 -0.73 14.04 -6.92
CA TYR A 93 0.11 15.04 -7.60
C TYR A 93 0.59 14.61 -8.98
N ASP A 94 0.26 13.39 -9.44
CA ASP A 94 0.74 12.82 -10.70
C ASP A 94 2.25 12.95 -10.86
N LEU A 95 2.97 12.31 -9.94
CA LEU A 95 4.41 12.45 -9.85
C LEU A 95 5.09 11.98 -11.13
N SER A 96 6.21 12.62 -11.47
CA SER A 96 6.97 12.19 -12.64
C SER A 96 7.47 10.75 -12.47
N PRO A 97 7.53 9.95 -13.54
CA PRO A 97 8.02 8.57 -13.48
C PRO A 97 9.43 8.47 -12.88
N TYR A 98 10.28 9.48 -13.11
CA TYR A 98 11.63 9.53 -12.58
C TYR A 98 11.68 9.67 -11.05
N TRP A 99 10.82 10.51 -10.47
CA TRP A 99 10.72 10.65 -9.01
C TRP A 99 10.22 9.36 -8.37
N ARG A 100 9.21 8.73 -8.97
CA ARG A 100 8.67 7.44 -8.51
C ARG A 100 9.75 6.36 -8.57
N PHE A 101 10.50 6.31 -9.65
CA PHE A 101 11.57 5.34 -9.82
C PHE A 101 12.67 5.52 -8.76
N ALA A 102 13.15 6.75 -8.56
CA ALA A 102 14.15 7.05 -7.54
C ALA A 102 13.65 6.71 -6.12
N ALA A 103 12.41 7.08 -5.78
CA ALA A 103 11.81 6.78 -4.49
C ALA A 103 11.67 5.26 -4.27
N ASN A 104 11.23 4.51 -5.29
CA ASN A 104 11.14 3.05 -5.19
C ASN A 104 12.51 2.39 -4.99
N ILE A 105 13.56 2.87 -5.67
CA ILE A 105 14.94 2.39 -5.44
C ILE A 105 15.35 2.61 -3.98
N LEU A 106 15.10 3.80 -3.42
CA LEU A 106 15.42 4.11 -2.02
C LEU A 106 14.64 3.22 -1.05
N ILE A 107 13.35 3.01 -1.31
CA ILE A 107 12.51 2.13 -0.48
C ILE A 107 12.98 0.68 -0.55
N SER A 108 13.33 0.17 -1.74
CA SER A 108 13.90 -1.17 -1.91
C SER A 108 15.24 -1.31 -1.19
N ALA A 109 16.14 -0.33 -1.32
CA ALA A 109 17.42 -0.30 -0.62
C ALA A 109 17.24 -0.31 0.92
N LEU A 110 16.23 0.41 1.42
CA LEU A 110 15.88 0.40 2.85
C LEU A 110 15.56 -1.02 3.33
N VAL A 111 14.67 -1.74 2.64
CA VAL A 111 14.29 -3.12 3.04
C VAL A 111 15.50 -4.05 3.05
N ILE A 112 16.37 -3.93 2.04
CA ILE A 112 17.60 -4.71 1.95
C ILE A 112 18.52 -4.41 3.14
N ALA A 113 18.63 -3.15 3.57
CA ALA A 113 19.41 -2.74 4.74
C ALA A 113 18.87 -3.33 6.07
N PHE A 114 17.57 -3.67 6.14
CA PHE A 114 17.01 -4.42 7.27
C PHE A 114 17.43 -5.90 7.30
N GLY A 115 18.15 -6.37 6.27
CA GLY A 115 18.65 -7.74 6.15
C GLY A 115 17.77 -8.64 5.30
N LEU A 116 16.81 -8.08 4.55
CA LEU A 116 16.09 -8.85 3.55
C LEU A 116 17.01 -9.16 2.38
N GLY A 117 17.24 -10.45 2.12
CA GLY A 117 18.06 -10.91 1.00
C GLY A 117 17.78 -12.37 0.70
N ILE A 118 18.30 -12.84 -0.43
CA ILE A 118 18.24 -14.25 -0.83
C ILE A 118 19.56 -14.89 -0.39
N PRO A 119 19.58 -15.72 0.66
CA PRO A 119 20.84 -16.23 1.23
C PRO A 119 21.52 -17.27 0.33
N TYR A 120 20.78 -17.96 -0.52
CA TYR A 120 21.32 -18.91 -1.49
C TYR A 120 20.34 -19.08 -2.65
N ILE A 121 20.89 -19.37 -3.83
CA ILE A 121 20.14 -19.80 -5.00
C ILE A 121 20.35 -21.31 -5.10
N SER A 122 19.33 -22.10 -4.75
CA SER A 122 19.37 -23.54 -4.94
C SER A 122 19.03 -23.86 -6.40
N ASN A 123 20.03 -24.24 -7.19
CA ASN A 123 19.80 -24.97 -8.44
C ASN A 123 19.40 -26.41 -8.08
N PRO A 124 18.39 -27.01 -8.73
CA PRO A 124 18.14 -28.45 -8.61
C PRO A 124 19.35 -29.29 -9.03
#